data_AF-A0A1R3GTP2-F1
#
_entry.id   AF-A0A1R3GTP2-F1
#
_cell.length_a   1.000
_cell.length_b   1.000
_cell.length_c   1.000
_cell.angle_alpha   90.00
_cell.angle_beta   90.00
_cell.angle_gamma   90.00
#
_symmetry.space_group_name_H-M   'P 1'
#
loop_
_entity.id
_entity.type
_entity.pdbx_description
1 polymer ?
#
loop_
_entity_poly.entity_id
_entity_poly.type
_entity_poly.pdbx_seq_one_letter_code
_entity_poly.pdbx_strand_id
1 'polypeptide(L)'
;MEHNSEERNWADLPELALELIRQKLKPLRDLFRFGAVCKRWNSILSVNGKKLCRLDECSRQPPFLLIPRDDLGRSFSLYSVTERRILLAQIRSLHPSSSRLIGSSHGWLIFATKTSAISLLHPFSSKMEIHLPAIPHLIPIPGDLTHRQLKSEL
;
A
#
# COMPACT_ATOMS: atom_id res chain seq x y z
N MET A 1 47.21 -14.88 -12.83
CA MET A 1 46.49 -15.13 -11.55
C MET A 1 45.31 -14.16 -11.54
N GLU A 2 44.19 -14.58 -12.10
CA GLU A 2 42.98 -13.75 -12.14
C GLU A 2 42.28 -13.88 -10.79
N HIS A 3 42.14 -12.75 -10.09
CA HIS A 3 41.33 -12.67 -8.88
C HIS A 3 39.86 -12.76 -9.32
N ASN A 4 39.30 -13.97 -9.28
CA ASN A 4 37.86 -14.18 -9.40
C ASN A 4 37.22 -13.55 -8.17
N SER A 5 36.83 -12.28 -8.26
CA SER A 5 36.01 -11.64 -7.23
C SER A 5 34.65 -12.33 -7.27
N GLU A 6 34.46 -13.36 -6.46
CA GLU A 6 33.13 -13.93 -6.25
C GLU A 6 32.23 -12.81 -5.72
N GLU A 7 31.38 -12.30 -6.60
CA GLU A 7 30.35 -11.34 -6.23
C GLU A 7 29.46 -12.00 -5.19
N ARG A 8 29.62 -11.56 -3.94
CA ARG A 8 28.80 -12.04 -2.84
C ARG A 8 27.35 -11.64 -3.10
N ASN A 9 26.54 -12.62 -3.44
CA ASN A 9 25.12 -12.41 -3.67
C ASN A 9 24.40 -12.11 -2.36
N TRP A 10 23.97 -10.86 -2.17
CA TRP A 10 23.20 -10.43 -1.00
C TRP A 10 21.88 -11.21 -0.84
N ALA A 11 21.35 -11.81 -1.90
CA ALA A 11 20.15 -12.66 -1.81
C ALA A 11 20.37 -13.90 -0.94
N ASP A 12 21.62 -14.37 -0.81
CA ASP A 12 21.99 -15.62 -0.13
C ASP A 12 22.43 -15.42 1.33
N LEU A 13 22.31 -14.20 1.87
CA LEU A 13 22.58 -13.86 3.28
C LEU A 13 21.89 -14.82 4.25
N PRO A 14 22.60 -15.44 5.23
CA PRO A 14 22.00 -16.35 6.20
C PRO A 14 20.77 -15.76 6.90
N GLU A 15 19.81 -16.60 7.26
CA GLU A 15 18.54 -16.18 7.87
C GLU A 15 18.75 -15.31 9.12
N LEU A 16 19.72 -15.66 9.97
CA LEU A 16 20.09 -14.86 11.14
C LEU A 16 20.51 -13.43 10.77
N ALA A 17 21.27 -13.25 9.69
CA ALA A 17 21.69 -11.93 9.23
C ALA A 17 20.50 -11.13 8.68
N LEU A 18 19.60 -11.77 7.94
CA LEU A 18 18.36 -11.15 7.46
C LEU A 18 17.46 -10.69 8.62
N GLU A 19 17.37 -11.50 9.67
CA GLU A 19 16.62 -11.18 10.89
C GLU A 19 17.24 -9.98 11.64
N LEU A 20 18.57 -9.95 11.76
CA LEU A 20 19.28 -8.80 12.33
C LEU A 20 19.05 -7.51 11.53
N ILE A 21 19.09 -7.60 10.19
CA ILE A 21 18.77 -6.47 9.31
C ILE A 21 17.32 -6.02 9.58
N ARG A 22 16.37 -6.95 9.57
CA ARG A 22 14.95 -6.68 9.82
C ARG A 22 14.74 -5.92 11.13
N GLN A 23 15.38 -6.32 12.23
CA GLN A 23 15.25 -5.67 13.54
C GLN A 23 15.76 -4.21 13.58
N LYS A 24 16.68 -3.87 12.67
CA LYS A 24 17.20 -2.50 12.52
C LYS A 24 16.29 -1.62 11.65
N LEU A 25 15.43 -2.20 10.82
CA LEU A 25 14.48 -1.45 9.99
C LEU A 25 13.33 -0.94 10.85
N LYS A 26 13.38 0.35 11.18
CA LYS A 26 12.31 1.01 11.96
C LYS A 26 11.13 1.43 11.10
N PRO A 27 11.29 2.14 9.97
CA PRO A 27 10.15 2.61 9.20
C PRO A 27 9.40 1.46 8.51
N LEU A 28 8.07 1.47 8.58
CA LEU A 28 7.24 0.46 7.91
C LEU A 28 7.53 0.35 6.41
N ARG A 29 7.85 1.46 5.74
CA ARG A 29 8.23 1.47 4.32
C ARG A 29 9.47 0.61 4.04
N ASP A 30 10.43 0.59 4.96
CA ASP A 30 11.71 -0.09 4.76
C ASP A 30 11.51 -1.60 4.96
N LEU A 31 10.61 -1.99 5.88
CA LEU A 31 10.15 -3.38 6.01
C LEU A 31 9.44 -3.86 4.73
N PHE A 32 8.59 -3.04 4.10
CA PHE A 32 7.97 -3.40 2.82
C PHE A 32 9.01 -3.58 1.70
N ARG A 33 10.01 -2.69 1.62
CA ARG A 33 11.10 -2.80 0.64
C ARG A 33 11.96 -4.04 0.87
N PHE A 34 12.25 -4.36 2.12
CA PHE A 34 12.97 -5.56 2.52
C PHE A 34 12.23 -6.82 2.04
N GLY A 35 10.92 -6.91 2.28
CA GLY A 35 10.12 -8.05 1.80
C GLY A 35 9.96 -8.10 0.28
N ALA A 36 10.14 -7.00 -0.43
CA ALA A 36 10.01 -6.93 -1.88
C ALA A 36 11.25 -7.45 -2.64
N VAL A 37 12.38 -7.72 -1.96
CA VAL A 37 13.62 -8.19 -2.59
C VAL A 37 13.42 -9.56 -3.26
N CYS A 38 13.03 -10.57 -2.49
CA CYS A 38 12.73 -11.91 -3.00
C CYS A 38 11.84 -12.68 -2.00
N LYS A 39 11.35 -13.86 -2.40
CA LYS A 39 10.50 -14.72 -1.55
C LYS A 39 11.14 -15.05 -0.20
N ARG A 40 12.46 -15.27 -0.18
CA ARG A 40 13.24 -15.59 1.02
C ARG A 40 13.35 -14.41 1.99
N TRP A 41 13.50 -13.18 1.51
CA TRP A 41 13.50 -12.01 2.39
C TRP A 41 12.08 -11.72 2.91
N ASN A 42 11.07 -11.92 2.08
CA ASN A 42 9.66 -11.77 2.46
C ASN A 42 9.24 -12.76 3.56
N SER A 43 9.77 -13.99 3.57
CA SER A 43 9.41 -14.98 4.59
C SER A 43 9.86 -14.57 5.98
N ILE A 44 10.97 -13.83 6.11
CA ILE A 44 11.46 -13.30 7.41
C ILE A 44 10.44 -12.33 8.03
N LEU A 45 9.64 -11.64 7.22
CA LEU A 45 8.56 -10.77 7.73
C LEU A 45 7.36 -11.55 8.28
N SER A 46 7.35 -12.88 8.18
CA SER A 46 6.24 -13.73 8.61
C SER A 46 6.72 -14.68 9.71
N VAL A 47 6.45 -14.34 10.98
CA VAL A 47 6.78 -15.22 12.12
C VAL A 47 5.51 -15.94 12.55
N ASN A 48 5.56 -17.28 12.63
CA ASN A 48 4.44 -18.15 13.06
C ASN A 48 3.13 -17.93 12.27
N GLY A 49 3.24 -17.73 10.95
CA GLY A 49 2.08 -17.53 10.07
C GLY A 49 1.42 -16.15 10.18
N LYS A 50 1.92 -15.27 11.06
CA LYS A 50 1.48 -13.87 11.17
C LYS A 50 2.53 -12.98 10.52
N LYS A 51 2.13 -12.18 9.52
CA LYS A 51 2.99 -11.09 9.04
C LYS A 51 3.27 -10.14 10.20
N LEU A 52 4.54 -10.00 10.56
CA LEU A 52 5.03 -9.21 11.70
C LEU A 52 4.61 -7.73 11.62
N CYS A 53 4.34 -7.24 10.41
CA CYS A 53 3.72 -5.93 10.17
C CYS A 53 2.38 -5.74 10.91
N ARG A 54 1.80 -6.79 11.52
CA ARG A 54 0.47 -6.72 12.11
C ARG A 54 0.37 -6.40 13.60
N LEU A 55 1.38 -6.55 14.48
CA LEU A 55 1.03 -6.52 15.92
C LEU A 55 1.89 -5.67 16.88
N ASP A 56 3.22 -5.78 16.96
CA ASP A 56 3.89 -5.19 18.16
C ASP A 56 4.89 -4.04 17.91
N GLU A 57 5.70 -4.08 16.85
CA GLU A 57 6.71 -3.02 16.60
C GLU A 57 6.17 -1.89 15.71
N CYS A 58 5.28 -2.21 14.77
CA CYS A 58 4.70 -1.24 13.84
C CYS A 58 3.43 -0.55 14.38
N SER A 59 2.75 -1.16 15.37
CA SER A 59 1.54 -0.61 16.00
C SER A 59 1.80 0.69 16.77
N ARG A 60 3.07 1.01 17.07
CA ARG A 60 3.47 2.29 17.68
C ARG A 60 3.63 3.42 16.67
N GLN A 61 3.60 3.14 15.36
CA GLN A 61 3.74 4.20 14.36
C GLN A 61 2.37 4.83 14.07
N PRO A 62 2.28 6.18 14.03
CA PRO A 62 1.07 6.84 13.61
C PRO A 62 0.68 6.39 12.19
N PRO A 63 -0.62 6.35 11.87
CA PRO A 63 -1.08 5.96 10.54
C PRO A 63 -0.52 6.89 9.46
N PHE A 64 -0.34 6.35 8.26
CA PHE A 64 -0.09 7.19 7.09
C PHE A 64 -1.36 7.94 6.69
N LEU A 65 -1.20 9.18 6.26
CA LEU A 65 -2.30 10.02 5.82
C LEU A 65 -2.43 9.93 4.30
N LEU A 66 -3.65 9.72 3.81
CA LEU A 66 -3.98 9.89 2.41
C LEU A 66 -4.48 11.31 2.18
N ILE A 67 -3.77 12.06 1.35
CA ILE A 67 -4.08 13.45 1.05
C ILE A 67 -4.63 13.49 -0.39
N PRO A 68 -5.90 13.90 -0.61
CA PRO A 68 -6.44 14.09 -1.94
C PRO A 68 -5.60 15.09 -2.75
N ARG A 69 -5.35 14.77 -4.01
CA ARG A 69 -4.57 15.59 -4.96
C ARG A 69 -5.43 16.22 -6.05
N ASP A 70 -6.66 15.75 -6.18
CA ASP A 70 -7.68 16.31 -7.04
C ASP A 70 -8.99 16.46 -6.25
N ASP A 71 -9.85 17.34 -6.76
CA ASP A 71 -11.20 17.62 -6.27
C ASP A 71 -12.17 16.42 -6.47
N LEU A 72 -11.80 15.50 -7.36
CA LEU A 72 -12.59 14.33 -7.72
C LEU A 72 -12.34 13.12 -6.81
N GLY A 73 -11.37 13.18 -5.89
CA GLY A 73 -11.00 12.09 -4.99
C GLY A 73 -10.49 10.84 -5.73
N ARG A 74 -9.80 11.02 -6.86
CA ARG A 74 -9.27 9.93 -7.71
C ARG A 74 -7.77 9.72 -7.54
N SER A 75 -7.06 10.77 -7.17
CA SER A 75 -5.63 10.72 -6.90
C SER A 75 -5.30 11.18 -5.48
N PHE A 76 -4.36 10.48 -4.85
CA PHE A 76 -3.94 10.70 -3.48
C PHE A 76 -2.43 10.70 -3.36
N SER A 77 -1.91 11.43 -2.37
CA SER A 77 -0.55 11.26 -1.88
C SER A 77 -0.56 10.54 -0.54
N LEU A 78 0.42 9.67 -0.32
CA LEU A 78 0.65 9.04 0.97
C LEU A 78 1.68 9.83 1.75
N TYR A 79 1.28 10.36 2.90
CA TYR A 79 2.13 11.16 3.78
C TYR A 79 2.45 10.40 5.06
N SER A 80 3.72 10.41 5.46
CA SER A 80 4.18 9.87 6.73
C SER A 80 4.34 10.98 7.75
N VAL A 81 3.54 10.92 8.81
CA VAL A 81 3.64 11.87 9.95
C VAL A 81 4.97 11.69 10.67
N THR A 82 5.40 10.45 10.86
CA THR A 82 6.68 10.11 11.51
C THR A 82 7.87 10.70 10.76
N GLU A 83 7.86 10.60 9.43
CA GLU A 83 8.97 11.07 8.58
C GLU A 83 8.79 12.50 8.08
N ARG A 84 7.65 13.11 8.37
CA ARG A 84 7.24 14.45 7.93
C ARG A 84 7.40 14.69 6.42
N ARG A 85 7.11 13.67 5.60
CA ARG A 85 7.27 13.74 4.14
C ARG A 85 6.23 12.93 3.37
N ILE A 86 6.07 13.28 2.11
CA ILE A 86 5.32 12.49 1.14
C ILE A 86 6.15 11.24 0.79
N LEU A 87 5.61 10.06 1.09
CA LEU A 87 6.21 8.77 0.75
C LEU A 87 5.92 8.40 -0.71
N LEU A 88 4.69 8.65 -1.15
CA LEU A 88 4.20 8.36 -2.49
C LEU A 88 3.43 9.56 -2.99
N ALA A 89 3.91 10.18 -4.07
CA ALA A 89 3.31 11.39 -4.61
C ALA A 89 1.96 11.12 -5.30
N GLN A 90 1.79 9.92 -5.85
CA GLN A 90 0.62 9.61 -6.66
C GLN A 90 0.19 8.15 -6.46
N ILE A 91 -0.98 8.01 -5.84
CA ILE A 91 -1.74 6.78 -5.72
C ILE A 91 -3.05 7.02 -6.46
N ARG A 92 -3.38 6.12 -7.37
CA ARG A 92 -4.63 6.10 -8.13
C ARG A 92 -4.97 4.66 -8.44
N SER A 93 -6.25 4.37 -8.59
CA SER A 93 -6.66 3.11 -9.21
C SER A 93 -6.11 3.03 -10.64
N LEU A 94 -5.73 1.83 -11.06
CA LEU A 94 -5.32 1.49 -12.42
C LEU A 94 -6.53 1.12 -13.28
N HIS A 95 -7.74 1.08 -12.71
CA HIS A 95 -8.96 0.77 -13.43
C HIS A 95 -9.28 1.88 -14.48
N PRO A 96 -9.66 1.52 -15.73
CA PRO A 96 -9.92 2.49 -16.80
C PRO A 96 -11.09 3.43 -16.51
N SER A 97 -12.14 2.91 -15.89
CA SER A 97 -13.30 3.69 -15.48
C SER A 97 -13.02 4.46 -14.19
N SER A 98 -13.65 5.63 -14.03
CA SER A 98 -13.56 6.41 -12.79
C SER A 98 -13.93 5.54 -11.57
N SER A 99 -12.95 5.26 -10.72
CA SER A 99 -13.14 4.62 -9.43
C SER A 99 -12.89 5.63 -8.31
N ARG A 100 -13.58 5.42 -7.19
CA ARG A 100 -13.42 6.21 -5.96
C ARG A 100 -12.80 5.33 -4.90
N LEU A 101 -11.98 5.93 -4.05
CA LEU A 101 -11.51 5.28 -2.83
C LEU A 101 -12.70 5.17 -1.86
N ILE A 102 -13.05 3.96 -1.46
CA ILE A 102 -14.18 3.68 -0.57
C ILE A 102 -13.76 3.22 0.82
N GLY A 103 -12.47 2.91 1.00
CA GLY A 103 -11.95 2.55 2.29
C GLY A 103 -10.56 1.93 2.23
N SER A 104 -10.13 1.40 3.37
CA SER A 104 -8.87 0.71 3.51
C SER A 104 -8.99 -0.44 4.51
N SER A 105 -8.31 -1.54 4.26
CA SER A 105 -8.28 -2.69 5.17
C SER A 105 -6.96 -3.43 5.01
N HIS A 106 -6.33 -3.81 6.13
CA HIS A 106 -5.13 -4.67 6.12
C HIS A 106 -3.96 -4.14 5.27
N GLY A 107 -3.81 -2.80 5.16
CA GLY A 107 -2.79 -2.16 4.31
C GLY A 107 -3.16 -2.03 2.83
N TRP A 108 -4.34 -2.51 2.45
CA TRP A 108 -4.90 -2.36 1.11
C TRP A 108 -5.85 -1.18 1.06
N LEU A 109 -5.82 -0.46 -0.06
CA LEU A 109 -6.81 0.55 -0.42
C LEU A 109 -7.89 -0.12 -1.26
N ILE A 110 -9.14 0.22 -0.97
CA ILE A 110 -10.30 -0.38 -1.62
C ILE A 110 -10.90 0.69 -2.54
N PHE A 111 -10.87 0.42 -3.83
CA PHE A 111 -11.48 1.26 -4.85
C PHE A 111 -12.75 0.61 -5.36
N ALA A 112 -13.73 1.42 -5.72
CA ALA A 112 -14.94 0.95 -6.38
C ALA A 112 -15.32 1.85 -7.55
N THR A 113 -15.74 1.22 -8.64
CA THR A 113 -16.27 1.90 -9.81
C THR A 113 -17.76 2.20 -9.65
N LYS A 114 -18.31 3.02 -10.56
CA LYS A 114 -19.76 3.25 -10.64
C LYS A 114 -20.56 1.97 -10.94
N THR A 115 -19.93 0.97 -11.54
CA THR A 115 -20.55 -0.32 -11.89
C THR A 115 -20.39 -1.37 -10.79
N SER A 116 -20.11 -0.93 -9.55
CA SER A 116 -19.90 -1.81 -8.39
C SER A 116 -18.72 -2.78 -8.52
N ALA A 117 -17.78 -2.54 -9.46
CA ALA A 117 -16.55 -3.33 -9.53
C ALA A 117 -15.60 -2.85 -8.44
N ILE A 118 -15.08 -3.78 -7.63
CA ILE A 118 -14.19 -3.49 -6.51
C ILE A 118 -12.77 -3.93 -6.86
N SER A 119 -11.80 -3.10 -6.48
CA SER A 119 -10.39 -3.43 -6.62
C SER A 119 -9.60 -3.06 -5.37
N LEU A 120 -8.54 -3.83 -5.13
CA LEU A 120 -7.61 -3.66 -4.03
C LEU A 120 -6.26 -3.20 -4.57
N LEU A 121 -5.77 -2.08 -4.06
CA LEU A 121 -4.46 -1.53 -4.39
C LEU A 121 -3.59 -1.49 -3.13
N HIS A 122 -2.40 -2.07 -3.19
CA HIS A 122 -1.43 -1.88 -2.12
C HIS A 122 -0.59 -0.62 -2.42
N PRO A 123 -0.55 0.40 -1.53
CA PRO A 123 0.14 1.67 -1.80
C PRO A 123 1.59 1.49 -2.24
N PHE A 124 2.31 0.57 -1.61
CA PHE A 124 3.73 0.30 -1.89
C PHE A 124 3.97 -0.72 -3.01
N SER A 125 2.92 -1.30 -3.58
CA SER A 125 2.99 -2.19 -4.76
C SER A 125 2.31 -1.51 -5.94
N SER A 126 2.85 -0.35 -6.33
CA SER A 126 2.25 0.59 -7.29
C SER A 126 2.00 0.04 -8.71
N LYS A 127 2.36 -1.23 -8.97
CA LYS A 127 2.19 -1.90 -10.26
C LYS A 127 1.11 -2.98 -10.26
N MET A 128 0.50 -3.28 -9.11
CA MET A 128 -0.47 -4.37 -9.01
C MET A 128 -1.74 -3.92 -8.31
N GLU A 129 -2.86 -4.01 -9.03
CA GLU A 129 -4.21 -3.87 -8.51
C GLU A 129 -4.92 -5.22 -8.65
N ILE A 130 -5.57 -5.67 -7.58
CA ILE A 130 -6.31 -6.93 -7.55
C ILE A 130 -7.77 -6.60 -7.78
N HIS A 131 -8.35 -7.06 -8.89
CA HIS A 131 -9.78 -6.95 -9.13
C HIS A 131 -10.50 -8.08 -8.42
N LEU A 132 -11.50 -7.72 -7.61
CA LEU A 132 -12.34 -8.68 -6.93
C LEU A 132 -13.44 -9.19 -7.88
N PRO A 133 -13.95 -10.41 -7.68
CA PRO A 133 -15.11 -10.90 -8.41
C PRO A 133 -16.29 -9.93 -8.27
N ALA A 134 -17.06 -9.77 -9.33
CA ALA A 134 -18.29 -8.97 -9.29
C ALA A 134 -19.23 -9.55 -8.24
N ILE A 135 -19.73 -8.70 -7.34
CA ILE A 135 -20.71 -9.09 -6.34
C ILE A 135 -22.09 -8.70 -6.90
N PRO A 136 -22.95 -9.67 -7.27
CA PRO A 136 -24.20 -9.41 -8.02
C PRO A 136 -25.21 -8.50 -7.30
N HIS A 137 -25.05 -8.31 -6.00
CA HIS A 137 -26.01 -7.60 -5.15
C HIS A 137 -25.45 -6.31 -4.52
N LEU A 138 -24.29 -5.85 -4.97
CA LEU A 138 -23.71 -4.62 -4.44
C LEU A 138 -24.43 -3.42 -5.05
N ILE A 139 -25.27 -2.78 -4.23
CA ILE A 139 -26.00 -1.56 -4.58
C ILE A 139 -24.99 -0.55 -5.15
N PRO A 140 -25.27 0.06 -6.32
CA PRO A 140 -24.41 1.08 -6.89
C PRO A 140 -24.12 2.16 -5.86
N ILE A 141 -22.84 2.48 -5.68
CA ILE A 141 -22.44 3.53 -4.74
C ILE A 141 -23.04 4.84 -5.25
N PRO A 142 -23.91 5.51 -4.46
CA PRO A 142 -24.49 6.79 -4.87
C PRO A 142 -23.35 7.73 -5.30
N GLY A 143 -23.44 8.25 -6.53
CA GLY A 143 -22.59 9.36 -6.94
C GLY A 143 -22.89 10.53 -6.00
N ASP A 144 -21.85 11.13 -5.42
CA ASP A 144 -22.06 12.32 -4.59
C ASP A 144 -22.81 13.37 -5.41
N LEU A 145 -23.86 13.92 -4.79
CA LEU A 145 -24.46 15.18 -5.17
C LEU A 145 -23.31 16.19 -5.18
N THR A 146 -22.90 16.61 -6.37
CA THR A 146 -21.83 17.56 -6.54
C THR A 146 -22.06 18.78 -5.65
N HIS A 147 -21.00 19.30 -5.05
CA HIS A 147 -20.90 20.59 -4.34
C HIS A 147 -21.52 21.80 -5.10
N ARG A 148 -22.02 21.61 -6.32
CA ARG A 148 -22.81 22.58 -7.10
C ARG A 148 -24.22 22.83 -6.57
N GLN A 149 -24.83 21.92 -5.79
CA GLN A 149 -26.20 22.15 -5.29
C GLN A 149 -26.29 22.94 -3.97
N LEU A 150 -25.19 23.10 -3.22
CA LEU A 150 -25.15 23.91 -2.00
C LEU A 150 -24.97 25.42 -2.25
N LYS A 151 -24.81 25.86 -3.50
CA LYS A 151 -24.72 27.28 -3.88
C LYS A 151 -25.98 27.83 -4.56
N SER A 152 -27.02 27.03 -4.74
CA SER A 152 -28.30 27.49 -5.30
C SER A 152 -29.37 27.76 -4.24
N GLU A 153 -29.05 27.61 -2.95
CA GLU A 153 -29.97 27.91 -1.83
C GLU A 153 -29.43 28.95 -0.84
N LEU A 154 -28.53 29.84 -1.30
CA LEU A 154 -28.14 31.07 -0.61
C LEU A 154 -28.26 32.26 -1.56
#